data_AF-A0A094K907-F1
#
_entry.id   AF-A0A094K907-F1
#
_cell.length_a   1.000
_cell.length_b   1.000
_cell.length_c   1.000
_cell.angle_alpha   90.00
_cell.angle_beta   90.00
_cell.angle_gamma   90.00
#
_symmetry.space_group_name_H-M   'P 1'
#
loop_
_entity.id
_entity.type
_entity.pdbx_description
1 polymer ?
#
loop_
_entity_poly.entity_id
_entity_poly.type
_entity_poly.pdbx_seq_one_letter_code
_entity_poly.pdbx_strand_id
1 'polypeptide(L)'
;MTLIRTAFDADTDTLNIFIRNNKIVAIPAYPTTKWLRSADVRLLYKGPTPRVLRGCGAPKLLGRTETAKFADMMPVLVASMSSIRELNKRLVRIGEKEIEIERFRLNIIIRGSEPWNEDGWKTLRLSDGEGALELDVVSRCLRCQVPNVNPETADKHPQQP
;
A
#
# COMPACT_ATOMS: atom_id res chain seq x y z
N MET A 1 -17.00 6.62 8.49
CA MET A 1 -16.40 7.43 9.57
C MET A 1 -14.92 7.08 9.64
N THR A 2 -14.04 7.98 9.21
CA THR A 2 -12.65 7.65 8.86
C THR A 2 -11.86 7.21 10.08
N LEU A 3 -11.46 5.93 10.07
CA LEU A 3 -10.74 5.25 11.15
C LEU A 3 -9.33 5.82 11.40
N ILE A 4 -8.80 6.57 10.42
CA ILE A 4 -7.42 7.05 10.34
C ILE A 4 -7.39 8.53 9.93
N ARG A 5 -6.75 9.40 10.74
CA ARG A 5 -6.42 10.79 10.37
C ARG A 5 -4.91 10.90 10.19
N THR A 6 -4.44 11.76 9.29
CA THR A 6 -2.99 12.05 9.14
C THR A 6 -2.74 13.55 9.23
N ALA A 7 -1.62 13.95 9.81
CA ALA A 7 -1.13 15.33 9.85
C ALA A 7 0.39 15.35 9.68
N PHE A 8 0.90 16.23 8.83
CA PHE A 8 2.34 16.43 8.66
C PHE A 8 2.80 17.60 9.52
N ASP A 9 3.84 17.40 10.31
CA ASP A 9 4.54 18.44 11.05
C ASP A 9 5.87 18.75 10.35
N ALA A 10 5.96 19.97 9.80
CA ALA A 10 7.10 20.42 9.03
C ALA A 10 8.29 20.84 9.91
N ASP A 11 8.06 21.15 11.19
CA ASP A 11 9.12 21.56 12.11
C ASP A 11 9.90 20.34 12.61
N THR A 12 9.19 19.22 12.80
CA THR A 12 9.78 17.94 13.21
C THR A 12 10.05 16.99 12.05
N ASP A 13 9.62 17.34 10.82
CA ASP A 13 9.66 16.48 9.63
C ASP A 13 9.03 15.12 9.95
N THR A 14 7.81 15.10 10.50
CA THR A 14 7.09 13.87 10.87
C THR A 14 5.70 13.79 10.26
N LEU A 15 5.34 12.60 9.79
CA LEU A 15 3.95 12.26 9.45
C LEU A 15 3.30 11.59 10.66
N ASN A 16 2.34 12.27 11.26
CA ASN A 16 1.55 11.78 12.37
C ASN A 16 0.31 11.03 11.85
N ILE A 17 0.22 9.74 12.14
CA ILE A 17 -0.94 8.90 11.83
C ILE A 17 -1.74 8.65 13.10
N PHE A 18 -2.99 9.08 13.12
CA PHE A 18 -3.94 8.88 14.22
C PHE A 18 -4.86 7.72 13.87
N ILE A 19 -4.78 6.61 14.62
CA ILE A 19 -5.68 5.46 14.48
C ILE A 19 -6.54 5.43 15.75
N ARG A 20 -7.89 5.46 15.61
CA ARG A 20 -8.91 5.44 16.70
C ARG A 20 -8.43 5.91 18.09
N ASN A 21 -8.86 7.09 18.52
CA ASN A 21 -8.80 7.57 19.92
C ASN A 21 -7.46 7.34 20.67
N ASN A 22 -6.37 7.92 20.15
CA ASN A 22 -5.09 8.21 20.85
C ASN A 22 -3.84 7.44 20.43
N LYS A 23 -3.89 6.49 19.48
CA LYS A 23 -2.64 5.94 18.95
C LYS A 23 -2.08 6.86 17.86
N ILE A 24 -1.05 7.63 18.20
CA ILE A 24 -0.24 8.40 17.25
C ILE A 24 0.93 7.51 16.84
N VAL A 25 1.01 7.18 15.56
CA VAL A 25 2.24 6.66 14.95
C VAL A 25 2.92 7.84 14.27
N ALA A 26 3.98 8.35 14.90
CA ALA A 26 4.86 9.34 14.30
C ALA A 26 5.88 8.61 13.42
N ILE A 27 5.78 8.82 12.11
CA ILE A 27 6.75 8.30 11.15
C ILE A 27 7.68 9.45 10.77
N PRO A 28 9.00 9.33 10.97
CA PRO A 28 9.94 10.34 10.48
C PRO A 28 9.79 10.46 8.97
N ALA A 29 9.47 11.66 8.51
CA ALA A 29 9.37 12.01 7.11
C ALA A 29 10.76 12.39 6.58
N TYR A 30 11.72 11.46 6.67
CA TYR A 30 13.09 11.63 6.15
C TYR A 30 13.15 12.35 4.78
N PRO A 31 14.21 13.13 4.51
CA PRO A 31 14.20 14.59 4.62
C PRO A 31 13.20 15.25 3.65
N THR A 32 11.91 15.19 3.97
CA THR A 32 10.86 15.58 3.03
C THR A 32 10.84 17.09 2.84
N THR A 33 11.00 17.86 3.93
CA THR A 33 10.91 19.32 3.88
C THR A 33 12.02 19.98 3.07
N LYS A 34 13.28 19.53 3.23
CA LYS A 34 14.42 20.06 2.45
C LYS A 34 14.23 19.79 0.96
N TRP A 35 13.85 18.56 0.63
CA TRP A 35 13.60 18.16 -0.77
C TRP A 35 12.44 18.95 -1.37
N LEU A 36 11.30 19.06 -0.67
CA LEU A 36 10.12 19.82 -1.12
C LEU A 36 10.41 21.30 -1.36
N ARG A 37 11.35 21.92 -0.62
CA ARG A 37 11.76 23.32 -0.85
C ARG A 37 12.67 23.48 -2.06
N SER A 38 13.48 22.46 -2.36
CA SER A 38 14.40 22.48 -3.51
C SER A 38 13.75 22.06 -4.83
N ALA A 39 12.72 21.22 -4.76
CA ALA A 39 11.98 20.74 -5.92
C ALA A 39 10.80 21.67 -6.21
N ASP A 40 10.55 22.01 -7.47
CA ASP A 40 9.34 22.75 -7.86
C ASP A 40 8.11 21.83 -7.86
N VAL A 41 7.73 21.40 -6.66
CA VAL A 41 6.59 20.53 -6.39
C VAL A 41 5.78 21.11 -5.23
N ARG A 42 4.58 20.60 -5.01
CA ARG A 42 3.72 20.97 -3.89
C ARG A 42 3.15 19.72 -3.24
N LEU A 43 3.13 19.69 -1.91
CA LEU A 43 2.44 18.65 -1.15
C LEU A 43 0.95 19.01 -1.07
N LEU A 44 0.08 18.08 -1.47
CA LEU A 44 -1.36 18.29 -1.50
C LEU A 44 -2.10 17.28 -0.63
N TYR A 45 -3.19 17.72 -0.02
CA TYR A 45 -4.15 16.85 0.66
C TYR A 45 -5.43 16.71 -0.16
N LYS A 46 -5.88 15.47 -0.38
CA LYS A 46 -7.12 15.19 -1.11
C LYS A 46 -8.33 15.11 -0.18
N GLY A 47 -9.33 15.92 -0.49
CA GLY A 47 -10.60 16.05 0.23
C GLY A 47 -11.15 17.48 0.08
N PRO A 48 -12.30 17.81 0.69
CA PRO A 48 -13.20 16.91 1.43
C PRO A 48 -13.99 15.97 0.50
N THR A 49 -14.07 16.29 -0.80
CA THR A 49 -14.84 15.52 -1.77
C THR A 49 -14.26 14.11 -1.94
N PRO A 50 -15.07 13.06 -1.70
CA PRO A 50 -14.61 11.70 -1.87
C PRO A 50 -14.41 11.37 -3.35
N ARG A 51 -13.33 10.66 -3.67
CA ARG A 51 -13.24 9.97 -4.96
C ARG A 51 -13.81 8.56 -4.78
N VAL A 52 -15.02 8.39 -5.27
CA VAL A 52 -15.70 7.09 -5.35
C VAL A 52 -14.94 6.15 -6.27
N LEU A 53 -14.83 4.88 -5.85
CA LEU A 53 -14.17 3.84 -6.63
C LEU A 53 -14.87 3.58 -7.97
N ARG A 54 -14.09 3.17 -8.96
CA ARG A 54 -14.54 2.85 -10.32
C ARG A 54 -14.04 1.45 -10.71
N GLY A 55 -14.39 0.99 -11.91
CA GLY A 55 -13.98 -0.34 -12.40
C GLY A 55 -14.56 -1.45 -11.53
N CYS A 56 -13.73 -2.41 -11.10
CA CYS A 56 -14.09 -3.48 -10.18
C CYS A 56 -14.57 -2.99 -8.80
N GLY A 57 -14.25 -1.75 -8.42
CA GLY A 57 -14.73 -1.13 -7.17
C GLY A 57 -15.98 -0.27 -7.34
N ALA A 58 -16.60 -0.24 -8.52
CA ALA A 58 -17.77 0.61 -8.75
C ALA A 58 -18.94 0.22 -7.83
N PRO A 59 -19.75 1.18 -7.34
CA PRO A 59 -20.83 0.88 -6.39
C PRO A 59 -21.84 -0.16 -6.88
N LYS A 60 -22.12 -0.19 -8.18
CA LYS A 60 -23.01 -1.18 -8.80
C LYS A 60 -22.50 -2.62 -8.73
N LEU A 61 -21.18 -2.82 -8.62
CA LEU A 61 -20.56 -4.15 -8.51
C LEU A 61 -20.36 -4.55 -7.05
N LEU A 62 -19.94 -3.60 -6.20
CA LEU A 62 -19.72 -3.86 -4.78
C LEU A 62 -21.02 -3.90 -3.96
N GLY A 63 -22.12 -3.35 -4.47
CA GLY A 63 -23.35 -3.14 -3.71
C GLY A 63 -23.24 -2.03 -2.65
N ARG A 64 -22.11 -1.32 -2.60
CA ARG A 64 -21.82 -0.22 -1.65
C ARG A 64 -20.90 0.82 -2.26
N THR A 65 -20.95 2.04 -1.71
CA THR A 65 -20.05 3.11 -2.13
C THR A 65 -18.81 3.11 -1.26
N GLU A 66 -17.68 2.78 -1.88
CA GLU A 66 -16.36 2.90 -1.27
C GLU A 66 -15.55 4.01 -1.95
N THR A 67 -14.52 4.49 -1.25
CA THR A 67 -13.75 5.64 -1.69
C THR A 67 -12.26 5.43 -1.45
N ALA A 68 -11.43 6.07 -2.27
CA ALA A 68 -9.99 6.11 -2.05
C ALA A 68 -9.45 7.49 -2.43
N LYS A 69 -8.38 7.92 -1.75
CA LYS A 69 -7.77 9.23 -2.01
C LYS A 69 -6.82 9.18 -3.20
N PHE A 70 -5.51 9.20 -2.94
CA PHE A 70 -4.47 9.15 -3.97
C PHE A 70 -4.05 7.74 -4.37
N ALA A 71 -4.47 6.70 -3.62
CA ALA A 71 -4.22 5.31 -4.01
C ALA A 71 -4.77 5.03 -5.42
N ASP A 72 -4.04 4.28 -6.24
CA ASP A 72 -4.37 4.13 -7.66
C ASP A 72 -5.78 3.56 -7.89
N MET A 73 -6.01 2.32 -7.44
CA MET A 73 -7.25 1.59 -7.70
C MET A 73 -8.08 1.32 -6.45
N MET A 74 -7.49 0.71 -5.41
CA MET A 74 -8.19 0.26 -4.21
C MET A 74 -7.59 0.88 -2.94
N PRO A 75 -8.36 1.04 -1.85
CA PRO A 75 -7.87 1.64 -0.61
C PRO A 75 -6.89 0.75 0.16
N VAL A 76 -6.90 -0.55 -0.10
CA VAL A 76 -6.08 -1.54 0.60
C VAL A 76 -5.51 -2.52 -0.42
N LEU A 77 -4.22 -2.82 -0.29
CA LEU A 77 -3.51 -3.85 -1.04
C LEU A 77 -2.93 -4.88 -0.06
N VAL A 78 -3.13 -6.16 -0.35
CA VAL A 78 -2.62 -7.30 0.42
C VAL A 78 -1.79 -8.21 -0.46
N ALA A 79 -0.73 -8.79 0.09
CA ALA A 79 -0.05 -9.94 -0.49
C ALA A 79 0.60 -10.81 0.59
N SER A 80 0.98 -12.03 0.22
CA SER A 80 1.64 -12.95 1.14
C SER A 80 3.17 -12.93 1.01
N MET A 81 3.85 -13.13 2.14
CA MET A 81 5.30 -13.35 2.15
C MET A 81 5.68 -14.63 1.39
N SER A 82 4.83 -15.66 1.37
CA SER A 82 5.05 -16.86 0.57
C SER A 82 5.12 -16.55 -0.92
N SER A 83 4.28 -15.67 -1.46
CA SER A 83 4.34 -15.21 -2.86
C SER A 83 5.63 -14.48 -3.18
N ILE A 84 6.07 -13.56 -2.32
CA ILE A 84 7.32 -12.80 -2.55
C ILE A 84 8.54 -13.71 -2.50
N ARG A 85 8.60 -14.67 -1.56
CA ARG A 85 9.68 -15.65 -1.54
C ARG A 85 9.72 -16.50 -2.81
N GLU A 86 8.56 -16.84 -3.37
CA GLU A 86 8.49 -17.59 -4.62
C GLU A 86 8.96 -16.75 -5.81
N LEU A 87 8.54 -15.48 -5.89
CA LEU A 87 9.06 -14.53 -6.88
C LEU A 87 10.58 -14.37 -6.78
N ASN A 88 11.13 -14.20 -5.57
CA ASN A 88 12.57 -14.09 -5.35
C ASN A 88 13.33 -15.32 -5.85
N LYS A 89 12.79 -16.52 -5.67
CA LYS A 89 13.38 -17.74 -6.27
C LYS A 89 13.41 -17.69 -7.80
N ARG A 90 12.42 -17.08 -8.45
CA ARG A 90 12.41 -16.89 -9.91
C ARG A 90 13.45 -15.86 -10.36
N LEU A 91 13.59 -14.76 -9.63
CA LEU A 91 14.60 -13.73 -9.88
C LEU A 91 16.02 -14.29 -9.77
N VAL A 92 16.32 -14.99 -8.69
CA VAL A 92 17.63 -15.63 -8.49
C VAL A 92 17.95 -16.62 -9.61
N ARG A 93 16.96 -17.36 -10.10
CA ARG A 93 17.14 -18.32 -11.21
C ARG A 93 17.57 -17.65 -12.52
N ILE A 94 17.20 -16.39 -12.75
CA ILE A 94 17.58 -15.63 -13.93
C ILE A 94 18.79 -14.71 -13.68
N GLY A 95 19.48 -14.86 -12.55
CA GLY A 95 20.68 -14.11 -12.21
C GLY A 95 20.43 -12.75 -11.53
N GLU A 96 19.19 -12.46 -11.15
CA GLU A 96 18.83 -11.23 -10.46
C GLU A 96 18.95 -11.38 -8.94
N LYS A 97 19.03 -10.24 -8.25
CA LYS A 97 19.00 -10.21 -6.78
C LYS A 97 17.57 -10.41 -6.27
N GLU A 98 17.46 -10.94 -5.05
CA GLU A 98 16.20 -10.92 -4.33
C GLU A 98 15.75 -9.47 -4.06
N ILE A 99 14.44 -9.30 -3.94
CA ILE A 99 13.84 -8.01 -3.72
C ILE A 99 12.94 -8.00 -2.48
N GLU A 100 12.87 -6.83 -1.87
CA GLU A 100 12.08 -6.58 -0.68
C GLU A 100 10.61 -6.34 -1.00
N ILE A 101 9.72 -6.79 -0.12
CA ILE A 101 8.27 -6.71 -0.30
C ILE A 101 7.76 -5.26 -0.32
N GLU A 102 8.52 -4.33 0.23
CA GLU A 102 8.26 -2.89 0.29
C GLU A 102 8.17 -2.25 -1.10
N ARG A 103 8.89 -2.80 -2.09
CA ARG A 103 8.76 -2.41 -3.51
C ARG A 103 7.33 -2.54 -4.01
N PHE A 104 6.54 -3.41 -3.37
CA PHE A 104 5.18 -3.68 -3.77
C PHE A 104 4.13 -2.72 -3.20
N ARG A 105 4.51 -1.87 -2.23
CA ARG A 105 3.66 -0.86 -1.57
C ARG A 105 2.37 -1.44 -0.99
N LEU A 106 2.50 -2.60 -0.37
CA LEU A 106 1.39 -3.30 0.29
C LEU A 106 0.96 -2.56 1.55
N ASN A 107 -0.32 -2.68 1.92
CA ASN A 107 -0.83 -2.20 3.20
C ASN A 107 -0.88 -3.31 4.26
N ILE A 108 -1.22 -4.53 3.82
CA ILE A 108 -1.28 -5.71 4.69
C ILE A 108 -0.34 -6.76 4.11
N ILE A 109 0.54 -7.24 4.96
CA ILE A 109 1.44 -8.34 4.63
C ILE A 109 1.05 -9.51 5.52
N ILE A 110 0.71 -10.63 4.91
CA ILE A 110 0.41 -11.87 5.64
C ILE A 110 1.59 -12.83 5.50
N ARG A 111 1.75 -13.72 6.47
CA ARG A 111 2.79 -14.75 6.40
C ARG A 111 2.59 -15.68 5.19
N GLY A 112 1.36 -16.18 5.03
CA GLY A 112 1.02 -17.16 3.99
C GLY A 112 1.71 -18.52 4.17
N SER A 113 1.05 -19.60 3.75
CA SER A 113 1.62 -20.95 3.71
C SER A 113 1.96 -21.39 2.29
N GLU A 114 1.14 -20.97 1.32
CA GLU A 114 1.27 -21.32 -0.09
C GLU A 114 1.43 -20.05 -0.93
N PRO A 115 2.40 -19.99 -1.86
CA PRO A 115 2.54 -18.86 -2.78
C PRO A 115 1.28 -18.66 -3.63
N TRP A 116 0.90 -17.41 -3.85
CA TRP A 116 -0.18 -16.96 -4.72
C TRP A 116 -1.59 -17.39 -4.29
N ASN A 117 -1.75 -17.99 -3.10
CA ASN A 117 -3.05 -18.43 -2.60
C ASN A 117 -4.03 -17.23 -2.47
N GLU A 118 -3.50 -16.03 -2.19
CA GLU A 118 -4.29 -14.79 -2.10
C GLU A 118 -5.06 -14.43 -3.39
N ASP A 119 -4.63 -14.93 -4.55
CA ASP A 119 -5.28 -14.65 -5.84
C ASP A 119 -6.66 -15.30 -5.99
N GLY A 120 -6.97 -16.28 -5.16
CA GLY A 120 -8.24 -17.01 -5.13
C GLY A 120 -9.24 -16.46 -4.12
N TRP A 121 -8.81 -15.56 -3.23
CA TRP A 121 -9.63 -15.11 -2.12
C TRP A 121 -10.82 -14.26 -2.59
N LYS A 122 -11.91 -14.38 -1.84
CA LYS A 122 -13.12 -13.52 -2.00
C LYS A 122 -13.29 -12.58 -0.83
N THR A 123 -12.87 -13.02 0.35
CA THR A 123 -12.96 -12.27 1.59
C THR A 123 -11.69 -12.50 2.41
N LEU A 124 -11.23 -11.47 3.11
CA LEU A 124 -10.14 -11.53 4.08
C LEU A 124 -10.67 -11.05 5.44
N ARG A 125 -10.58 -11.92 6.46
CA ARG A 125 -10.94 -11.57 7.83
C ARG A 125 -9.68 -11.48 8.68
N LEU A 126 -9.46 -10.32 9.28
CA LEU A 126 -8.38 -10.06 10.22
C LEU A 126 -8.98 -9.91 11.61
N SER A 127 -8.59 -10.78 12.53
CA SER A 127 -9.10 -10.79 13.91
C SER A 127 -7.95 -10.56 14.88
N ASP A 128 -8.20 -9.78 15.93
CA ASP A 128 -7.29 -9.60 17.06
C ASP A 128 -7.77 -10.36 18.32
N GLY A 129 -8.84 -11.16 18.19
CA GLY A 129 -9.46 -11.91 19.28
C GLY A 129 -10.59 -11.17 19.98
N GLU A 130 -10.63 -9.84 19.92
CA GLU A 130 -11.70 -9.01 20.50
C GLU A 130 -12.67 -8.49 19.42
N GLY A 131 -12.16 -8.28 18.21
CA GLY A 131 -12.93 -7.87 17.05
C GLY A 131 -12.38 -8.45 15.76
N ALA A 132 -13.12 -8.24 14.68
CA ALA A 132 -12.66 -8.61 13.35
C ALA A 132 -12.93 -7.50 12.35
N LEU A 133 -11.95 -7.28 11.48
CA LEU A 133 -12.08 -6.51 10.25
C LEU A 133 -12.31 -7.50 9.10
N GLU A 134 -13.39 -7.31 8.37
CA GLU A 134 -13.68 -8.06 7.15
C GLU A 134 -13.51 -7.18 5.92
N LEU A 135 -12.80 -7.70 4.92
CA LEU A 135 -12.48 -7.03 3.67
C LEU A 135 -12.90 -7.93 2.51
N ASP A 136 -13.52 -7.34 1.49
CA ASP A 136 -13.77 -8.03 0.23
C ASP A 136 -12.53 -7.96 -0.67
N VAL A 137 -12.17 -9.10 -1.25
CA VAL A 137 -11.09 -9.19 -2.26
C VAL A 137 -11.72 -9.04 -3.64
N VAL A 138 -11.58 -7.84 -4.18
CA VAL A 138 -12.32 -7.40 -5.38
C VAL A 138 -11.60 -7.69 -6.69
N SER A 139 -10.27 -7.69 -6.69
CA SER A 139 -9.46 -7.92 -7.89
C SER A 139 -7.99 -8.18 -7.55
N ARG A 140 -7.30 -8.87 -8.45
CA ARG A 140 -5.83 -8.97 -8.44
C ARG A 140 -5.19 -7.62 -8.77
N CYS A 141 -4.03 -7.36 -8.18
CA CYS A 141 -3.28 -6.14 -8.45
C CYS A 141 -2.41 -6.32 -9.70
N LEU A 142 -2.79 -5.67 -10.80
CA LEU A 142 -1.91 -5.56 -11.97
C LEU A 142 -0.69 -4.72 -11.61
N ARG A 143 0.50 -5.23 -11.92
CA ARG A 143 1.76 -4.57 -11.56
C ARG A 143 2.25 -3.73 -12.73
N CYS A 144 2.55 -2.46 -12.44
CA CYS A 144 3.31 -1.59 -13.32
C CYS A 144 4.82 -1.74 -13.05
N GLN A 145 5.65 -0.85 -13.60
CA GLN A 145 7.10 -0.87 -13.41
C GLN A 145 7.60 -0.28 -12.08
N VAL A 146 6.70 0.17 -11.19
CA VAL A 146 7.09 0.75 -9.89
C VAL A 146 7.91 -0.20 -9.02
N PRO A 147 7.62 -1.52 -8.95
CA PRO A 147 8.43 -2.44 -8.15
C PRO A 147 9.90 -2.52 -8.58
N ASN A 148 10.21 -2.21 -9.85
CA ASN A 148 11.58 -2.20 -10.39
C ASN A 148 12.47 -1.12 -9.76
N VAL A 149 11.90 -0.19 -8.99
CA VAL A 149 12.64 0.89 -8.35
C VAL A 149 13.12 0.44 -6.98
N ASN A 150 14.43 0.52 -6.74
CA ASN A 150 15.01 0.32 -5.42
C ASN A 150 14.55 1.45 -4.47
N PRO A 151 13.87 1.14 -3.35
CA PRO A 151 13.38 2.17 -2.43
C PRO A 151 14.50 2.96 -1.73
N GLU A 152 15.69 2.38 -1.58
CA GLU A 152 16.82 3.04 -0.92
C GLU A 152 17.61 3.94 -1.87
N THR A 153 17.87 3.46 -3.10
CA THR A 153 18.75 4.17 -4.05
C THR A 153 18.00 4.95 -5.12
N ALA A 154 16.69 4.70 -5.28
CA ALA A 154 15.86 5.18 -6.38
C ALA A 154 16.28 4.70 -7.78
N ASP A 155 17.22 3.76 -7.88
CA ASP A 155 17.61 3.16 -9.16
C ASP A 155 16.50 2.26 -9.69
N LYS A 156 16.18 2.43 -10.98
CA LYS A 156 15.16 1.63 -11.66
C LYS A 156 15.80 0.55 -12.51
N HIS A 157 15.47 -0.70 -12.24
CA HIS A 157 15.85 -1.81 -13.09
C HIS A 157 14.98 -1.84 -14.37
N PRO A 158 15.56 -2.02 -15.57
CA PRO A 158 14.85 -1.83 -16.83
C PRO A 158 13.74 -2.86 -17.09
N GLN A 159 13.85 -4.06 -16.52
CA GLN A 159 12.96 -5.18 -16.84
C GLN A 159 12.35 -5.82 -15.60
N GLN A 160 13.19 -6.20 -14.65
CA GLN A 160 12.78 -6.95 -13.46
C GLN A 160 12.41 -6.05 -12.28
N PRO A 161 11.46 -6.46 -11.43
CA PRO A 161 11.20 -5.83 -10.15
C PRO A 161 12.42 -5.94 -9.22
#